data_AF-A0A1S1RC83-F1
#
_entry.id   AF-A0A1S1RC83-F1
#
_cell.length_a   1.000
_cell.length_b   1.000
_cell.length_c   1.000
_cell.angle_alpha   90.00
_cell.angle_beta   90.00
_cell.angle_gamma   90.00
#
_symmetry.space_group_name_H-M   'P 1'
#
loop_
_entity.id
_entity.type
_entity.pdbx_description
1 polymer ?
#
loop_
_entity_poly.entity_id
_entity_poly.type
_entity_poly.pdbx_seq_one_letter_code
_entity_poly.pdbx_strand_id
1 'polypeptide(L)'
;MNIGDFRSGVREWLAQHDLTPGPDHSLDGQVAQLARVRRELYDAGWMRYGWPAEVGGLGGPAVLRAVLGEEVATRDLAEPGIYSMIEVLAPTMISYAPPALAAEMVPLLLSGAEQWCQGFSEPGSGSDLASLSTRAEPRGDDWVINGQKVWTSLAQYSQRCVLLTRTAPGHGGITAFFVDMDTPGITVRPLRTMHGIDEFAEVFFDDVVVPGSRMLGRPGDGWQLAMDLLPHERSTCFWHRIAHLFERLDRLIDAMPNADASLPA
;
A
#
# COMPACT_ATOMS: atom_id res chain seq x y z
N MET A 1 14.78 20.98 2.54
CA MET A 1 15.36 20.09 3.56
C MET A 1 16.22 19.06 2.85
N ASN A 2 17.47 18.88 3.26
CA ASN A 2 18.31 17.81 2.69
C ASN A 2 18.03 16.47 3.38
N ILE A 3 18.54 15.35 2.84
CA ILE A 3 18.27 14.00 3.36
C ILE A 3 18.80 13.81 4.79
N GLY A 4 19.99 14.35 5.10
CA GLY A 4 20.62 14.23 6.41
C GLY A 4 19.85 14.95 7.50
N ASP A 5 19.40 16.18 7.23
CA ASP A 5 18.57 16.96 8.15
C ASP A 5 17.23 16.28 8.40
N PHE A 6 16.59 15.77 7.34
CA PHE A 6 15.32 15.05 7.45
C PHE A 6 15.46 13.80 8.33
N ARG A 7 16.46 12.95 8.05
CA ARG A 7 16.72 11.73 8.82
C ARG A 7 17.02 12.05 10.28
N SER A 8 17.86 13.06 10.53
CA SER A 8 18.20 13.46 11.90
C SER A 8 16.97 13.96 12.66
N GLY A 9 16.13 14.77 12.02
CA GLY A 9 14.88 15.27 12.61
C GLY A 9 13.87 14.15 12.91
N VAL A 10 13.68 13.19 11.99
CA VAL A 10 12.82 12.02 12.22
C VAL A 10 13.33 11.21 13.41
N ARG A 11 14.65 10.98 13.50
CA ARG A 11 15.27 10.23 14.60
C ARG A 11 15.10 10.91 15.95
N GLU A 12 15.36 12.21 16.00
CA GLU A 12 15.18 13.00 17.23
C GLU A 12 13.72 12.98 17.68
N TRP A 13 12.79 13.13 16.74
CA TRP A 13 11.37 13.05 17.03
C TRP A 13 10.97 11.67 17.55
N LEU A 14 11.38 10.58 16.87
CA LEU A 14 11.10 9.20 17.30
C LEU A 14 11.72 8.85 18.66
N ALA A 15 12.85 9.46 19.03
CA ALA A 15 13.45 9.27 20.35
C ALA A 15 12.62 9.89 21.48
N GLN A 16 11.76 10.87 21.16
CA GLN A 16 10.88 11.57 22.11
C GLN A 16 9.43 11.06 22.06
N HIS A 17 9.09 10.21 21.09
CA HIS A 17 7.72 9.73 20.85
C HIS A 17 7.73 8.20 20.76
N ASP A 18 7.35 7.53 21.84
CA ASP A 18 7.34 6.07 21.90
C ASP A 18 6.21 5.50 21.03
N LEU A 19 6.59 4.96 19.88
CA LEU A 19 5.72 4.25 18.95
C LEU A 19 5.90 2.73 19.00
N THR A 20 6.53 2.19 20.05
CA THR A 20 6.74 0.75 20.19
C THR A 20 5.41 0.00 20.04
N PRO A 21 5.36 -1.11 19.27
CA PRO A 21 4.16 -1.92 19.15
C PRO A 21 3.67 -2.43 20.51
N GLY A 22 2.35 -2.53 20.65
CA GLY A 22 1.75 -3.20 21.81
C GLY A 22 1.98 -4.71 21.82
N PRO A 23 1.47 -5.42 22.84
CA PRO A 23 1.65 -6.87 23.00
C PRO A 23 0.83 -7.72 22.00
N ASP A 24 -0.14 -7.11 21.30
CA ASP A 24 -0.94 -7.80 20.29
C ASP A 24 -0.17 -7.86 18.96
N HIS A 25 0.38 -9.04 18.68
CA HIS A 25 1.11 -9.33 17.45
C HIS A 25 0.26 -10.02 16.37
N SER A 26 -1.07 -10.13 16.58
CA SER A 26 -2.00 -10.60 15.56
C SER A 26 -2.03 -9.67 14.36
N LEU A 27 -2.68 -10.10 13.27
CA LEU A 27 -2.85 -9.24 12.10
C LEU A 27 -3.67 -7.97 12.42
N ASP A 28 -4.71 -8.09 13.26
CA ASP A 28 -5.47 -6.95 13.77
C ASP A 28 -4.57 -5.97 14.51
N GLY A 29 -3.71 -6.48 15.41
CA GLY A 29 -2.73 -5.70 16.15
C GLY A 29 -1.73 -4.98 15.24
N GLN A 30 -1.24 -5.66 14.19
CA GLN A 30 -0.35 -5.06 13.20
C GLN A 30 -1.02 -3.94 12.37
N VAL A 31 -2.27 -4.14 11.96
CA VAL A 31 -3.05 -3.13 11.23
C VAL A 31 -3.33 -1.92 12.12
N ALA A 32 -3.72 -2.14 13.37
CA ALA A 32 -3.93 -1.07 14.35
C ALA A 32 -2.64 -0.30 14.66
N GLN A 33 -1.53 -1.01 14.81
CA GLN A 33 -0.21 -0.41 15.03
C GLN A 33 0.22 0.43 13.82
N LEU A 34 0.02 -0.05 12.59
CA LEU A 34 0.32 0.74 11.39
C LEU A 34 -0.53 2.02 11.32
N ALA A 35 -1.82 1.93 11.60
CA ALA A 35 -2.70 3.10 11.63
C ALA A 35 -2.24 4.13 12.67
N ARG A 36 -1.84 3.66 13.87
CA ARG A 36 -1.24 4.51 14.91
C ARG A 36 0.05 5.19 14.43
N VAL A 37 1.01 4.42 13.89
CA VAL A 37 2.29 4.96 13.42
C VAL A 37 2.09 6.00 12.34
N ARG A 38 1.23 5.73 11.35
CA ARG A 38 0.92 6.69 10.29
C ARG A 38 0.28 7.96 10.83
N ARG A 39 -0.69 7.85 11.75
CA ARG A 39 -1.35 9.01 12.35
C ARG A 39 -0.35 9.92 13.06
N GLU A 40 0.45 9.37 13.96
CA GLU A 40 1.42 10.15 14.75
C GLU A 40 2.48 10.81 13.84
N LEU A 41 2.99 10.10 12.83
CA LEU A 41 3.93 10.66 11.87
C LEU A 41 3.28 11.69 10.93
N TYR A 42 2.00 11.55 10.60
CA TYR A 42 1.27 12.50 9.75
C TYR A 42 0.94 13.78 10.49
N ASP A 43 0.47 13.68 11.74
CA ASP A 43 0.16 14.81 12.61
C ASP A 43 1.41 15.62 12.93
N ALA A 44 2.56 14.95 13.09
CA ALA A 44 3.87 15.59 13.20
C ALA A 44 4.43 16.11 11.85
N GLY A 45 3.78 15.82 10.73
CA GLY A 45 4.15 16.30 9.39
C GLY A 45 5.15 15.42 8.64
N TRP A 46 5.78 14.43 9.27
CA TRP A 46 6.78 13.56 8.66
C TRP A 46 6.24 12.79 7.45
N MET A 47 5.03 12.21 7.55
CA MET A 47 4.39 11.48 6.42
C MET A 47 4.05 12.37 5.23
N ARG A 48 4.03 13.70 5.40
CA ARG A 48 3.61 14.65 4.36
C ARG A 48 4.77 15.04 3.43
N TYR A 49 6.02 14.84 3.84
CA TYR A 49 7.19 15.14 3.00
C TYR A 49 7.32 14.16 1.83
N GLY A 50 7.79 14.67 0.69
CA GLY A 50 7.95 13.90 -0.54
C GLY A 50 6.65 13.65 -1.31
N TRP A 51 5.53 14.20 -0.83
CA TRP A 51 4.24 14.26 -1.52
C TRP A 51 3.93 15.69 -1.99
N PRO A 52 3.20 15.85 -3.09
CA PRO A 52 2.90 17.16 -3.64
C PRO A 52 1.81 17.89 -2.81
N ALA A 53 1.76 19.21 -2.88
CA ALA A 53 0.94 20.04 -1.99
C ALA A 53 -0.56 19.86 -2.24
N GLU A 54 -0.94 19.51 -3.47
CA GLU A 54 -2.33 19.32 -3.91
C GLU A 54 -3.03 18.17 -3.19
N VAL A 55 -2.26 17.23 -2.62
CA VAL A 55 -2.75 16.11 -1.81
C VAL A 55 -2.36 16.24 -0.33
N GLY A 56 -2.14 17.48 0.13
CA GLY A 56 -1.80 17.77 1.52
C GLY A 56 -0.33 17.50 1.88
N GLY A 57 0.53 17.23 0.90
CA GLY A 57 1.97 17.06 1.12
C GLY A 57 2.70 18.36 1.48
N LEU A 58 3.96 18.23 1.87
CA LEU A 58 4.90 19.32 2.16
C LEU A 58 6.00 19.46 1.09
N GLY A 59 5.89 18.70 0.00
CA GLY A 59 6.86 18.69 -1.09
C GLY A 59 8.20 18.03 -0.72
N GLY A 60 9.16 18.15 -1.63
CA GLY A 60 10.48 17.51 -1.52
C GLY A 60 10.60 16.25 -2.37
N PRO A 61 11.82 15.69 -2.48
CA PRO A 61 12.07 14.53 -3.31
C PRO A 61 11.50 13.24 -2.71
N ALA A 62 11.12 12.28 -3.57
CA ALA A 62 10.55 10.98 -3.17
C ALA A 62 11.45 10.19 -2.20
N VAL A 63 12.77 10.40 -2.26
CA VAL A 63 13.74 9.76 -1.34
C VAL A 63 13.46 10.06 0.14
N LEU A 64 12.80 11.18 0.48
CA LEU A 64 12.41 11.46 1.87
C LEU A 64 11.41 10.41 2.39
N ARG A 65 10.52 9.91 1.54
CA ARG A 65 9.54 8.86 1.88
C ARG A 65 10.23 7.52 2.12
N ALA A 66 11.22 7.20 1.29
CA ALA A 66 12.07 6.01 1.47
C ALA A 66 12.85 6.06 2.80
N VAL A 67 13.41 7.23 3.14
CA VAL A 67 14.11 7.45 4.41
C VAL A 67 13.16 7.29 5.60
N LEU A 68 11.95 7.85 5.53
CA LEU A 68 10.96 7.70 6.60
C LEU A 68 10.57 6.23 6.80
N GLY A 69 10.28 5.51 5.72
CA GLY A 69 9.92 4.09 5.80
C GLY A 69 11.07 3.22 6.30
N GLU A 70 12.32 3.56 5.97
CA GLU A 70 13.50 2.91 6.53
C GLU A 70 13.59 3.10 8.05
N GLU A 71 13.39 4.33 8.57
CA GLU A 71 13.43 4.58 10.02
C GLU A 71 12.29 3.86 10.77
N VAL A 72 11.12 3.70 10.14
CA VAL A 72 9.98 2.92 10.66
C VAL A 72 10.29 1.43 10.67
N ALA A 73 10.78 0.88 9.56
CA ALA A 73 11.03 -0.54 9.37
C ALA A 73 12.19 -1.07 10.23
N THR A 74 13.28 -0.30 10.35
CA THR A 74 14.46 -0.67 11.16
C THR A 74 14.20 -0.59 12.67
N ARG A 75 13.21 0.20 13.10
CA ARG A 75 12.77 0.25 14.51
C ARG A 75 11.64 -0.72 14.85
N ASP A 76 11.23 -1.57 13.91
CA ASP A 76 10.11 -2.49 14.07
C ASP A 76 8.79 -1.80 14.46
N LEU A 77 8.59 -0.55 14.04
CA LEU A 77 7.38 0.21 14.38
C LEU A 77 6.16 -0.29 13.60
N ALA A 78 6.37 -0.78 12.39
CA ALA A 78 5.34 -1.39 11.56
C ALA A 78 5.95 -2.46 10.63
N GLU A 79 5.16 -3.45 10.24
CA GLU A 79 5.60 -4.48 9.30
C GLU A 79 5.89 -3.84 7.92
N PRO A 80 7.10 -4.03 7.35
CA PRO A 80 7.52 -3.35 6.12
C PRO A 80 6.62 -3.61 4.90
N GLY A 81 6.13 -4.83 4.73
CA GLY A 81 5.22 -5.20 3.65
C GLY A 81 3.92 -4.39 3.69
N ILE A 82 3.25 -4.34 4.84
CA ILE A 82 2.01 -3.56 5.00
C ILE A 82 2.28 -2.06 4.89
N TYR A 83 3.34 -1.56 5.55
CA TYR A 83 3.70 -0.15 5.52
C TYR A 83 3.87 0.37 4.09
N SER A 84 4.53 -0.43 3.25
CA SER A 84 4.97 -0.03 1.92
C SER A 84 3.85 0.13 0.87
N MET A 85 2.62 -0.35 1.12
CA MET A 85 1.53 -0.21 0.13
C MET A 85 1.18 1.25 -0.19
N ILE A 86 1.49 2.18 0.71
CA ILE A 86 1.34 3.62 0.47
C ILE A 86 2.20 4.12 -0.70
N GLU A 87 3.38 3.53 -0.88
CA GLU A 87 4.32 3.86 -1.95
C GLU A 87 3.82 3.40 -3.32
N VAL A 88 2.85 2.50 -3.34
CA VAL A 88 2.25 1.92 -4.55
C VAL A 88 0.97 2.67 -4.91
N LEU A 89 0.07 2.82 -3.96
CA LEU A 89 -1.29 3.30 -4.23
C LEU A 89 -1.40 4.83 -4.31
N ALA A 90 -0.65 5.56 -3.48
CA ALA A 90 -0.74 7.03 -3.49
C ALA A 90 -0.22 7.66 -4.79
N PRO A 91 0.94 7.26 -5.36
CA PRO A 91 1.39 7.81 -6.65
C PRO A 91 0.40 7.54 -7.78
N THR A 92 -0.23 6.36 -7.80
CA THR A 92 -1.26 6.02 -8.77
C THR A 92 -2.47 6.93 -8.65
N MET A 93 -2.98 7.16 -7.44
CA MET A 93 -4.08 8.09 -7.21
C MET A 93 -3.73 9.51 -7.63
N ILE A 94 -2.53 9.99 -7.31
CA ILE A 94 -2.06 11.33 -7.70
C ILE A 94 -2.00 11.47 -9.24
N SER A 95 -1.57 10.41 -9.93
CA SER A 95 -1.29 10.47 -11.37
C SER A 95 -2.53 10.26 -12.24
N TYR A 96 -3.49 9.46 -11.76
CA TYR A 96 -4.61 8.98 -12.59
C TYR A 96 -5.99 9.37 -12.07
N ALA A 97 -6.16 9.68 -10.79
CA ALA A 97 -7.48 10.10 -10.31
C ALA A 97 -7.82 11.52 -10.79
N PRO A 98 -9.13 11.86 -10.89
CA PRO A 98 -9.54 13.25 -10.97
C PRO A 98 -8.86 14.05 -9.84
N PRO A 99 -8.32 15.26 -10.10
CA PRO A 99 -7.54 15.99 -9.10
C PRO A 99 -8.27 16.22 -7.77
N ALA A 100 -9.58 16.48 -7.83
CA ALA A 100 -10.40 16.64 -6.62
C ALA A 100 -10.50 15.34 -5.80
N LEU A 101 -10.62 14.18 -6.46
CA LEU A 101 -10.65 12.88 -5.80
C LEU A 101 -9.29 12.56 -5.16
N ALA A 102 -8.18 12.85 -5.84
CA ALA A 102 -6.85 12.67 -5.26
C ALA A 102 -6.63 13.55 -4.03
N ALA A 103 -7.02 14.83 -4.11
CA ALA A 103 -6.89 15.79 -3.02
C ALA A 103 -7.70 15.40 -1.78
N GLU A 104 -8.86 14.79 -1.96
CA GLU A 104 -9.71 14.30 -0.87
C GLU A 104 -9.17 12.98 -0.27
N MET A 105 -8.85 12.01 -1.12
CA MET A 105 -8.63 10.64 -0.67
C MET A 105 -7.19 10.38 -0.20
N VAL A 106 -6.17 10.90 -0.90
CA VAL A 106 -4.76 10.60 -0.58
C VAL A 106 -4.39 10.97 0.87
N PRO A 107 -4.82 12.12 1.44
CA PRO A 107 -4.60 12.41 2.86
C PRO A 107 -5.11 11.33 3.83
N LEU A 108 -6.20 10.63 3.51
CA LEU A 108 -6.75 9.57 4.36
C LEU A 108 -5.82 8.36 4.42
N LEU A 109 -5.19 7.99 3.30
CA LEU A 109 -4.16 6.95 3.27
C LEU A 109 -2.88 7.41 3.99
N LEU A 110 -2.42 8.65 3.73
CA LEU A 110 -1.19 9.20 4.33
C LEU A 110 -1.28 9.28 5.85
N SER A 111 -2.44 9.68 6.39
CA SER A 111 -2.70 9.77 7.83
C SER A 111 -2.96 8.43 8.50
N GLY A 112 -3.18 7.36 7.73
CA GLY A 112 -3.59 6.07 8.27
C GLY A 112 -5.04 6.03 8.76
N ALA A 113 -5.85 7.06 8.43
CA ALA A 113 -7.30 7.04 8.65
C ALA A 113 -7.99 5.97 7.79
N GLU A 114 -7.43 5.70 6.61
CA GLU A 114 -7.84 4.58 5.76
C GLU A 114 -6.65 3.67 5.40
N GLN A 115 -6.98 2.42 5.13
CA GLN A 115 -6.14 1.43 4.45
C GLN A 115 -6.78 1.10 3.12
N TRP A 116 -5.95 0.90 2.10
CA TRP A 116 -6.41 0.58 0.75
C TRP A 116 -5.74 -0.70 0.24
N CYS A 117 -6.43 -1.38 -0.67
CA CYS A 117 -5.94 -2.60 -1.31
C CYS A 117 -5.87 -2.48 -2.84
N GLN A 118 -5.28 -3.50 -3.46
CA GLN A 118 -5.06 -3.58 -4.90
C GLN A 118 -5.74 -4.82 -5.47
N GLY A 119 -6.75 -4.61 -6.31
CA GLY A 119 -7.53 -5.66 -6.95
C GLY A 119 -7.04 -5.95 -8.37
N PHE A 120 -5.88 -6.60 -8.50
CA PHE A 120 -5.27 -6.86 -9.81
C PHE A 120 -5.44 -8.31 -10.22
N SER A 121 -4.81 -9.23 -9.48
CA SER A 121 -4.78 -10.67 -9.79
C SER A 121 -6.15 -11.33 -9.69
N GLU A 122 -6.36 -12.31 -10.55
CA GLU A 122 -7.55 -13.17 -10.61
C GLU A 122 -7.13 -14.63 -10.55
N PRO A 123 -8.02 -15.58 -10.17
CA PRO A 123 -7.69 -17.00 -10.16
C PRO A 123 -7.11 -17.52 -11.49
N GLY A 124 -7.56 -16.96 -12.62
CA GLY A 124 -7.06 -17.28 -13.95
C GLY A 124 -5.97 -16.34 -14.50
N SER A 125 -5.64 -15.25 -13.80
CA SER A 125 -4.76 -14.17 -14.31
C SER A 125 -3.86 -13.65 -13.21
N GLY A 126 -2.70 -14.29 -13.05
CA GLY A 126 -1.60 -13.87 -12.18
C GLY A 126 -0.49 -13.16 -12.98
N SER A 127 0.51 -13.93 -13.41
CA SER A 127 1.63 -13.42 -14.23
C SER A 127 1.16 -12.84 -15.57
N ASP A 128 0.13 -13.43 -16.18
CA ASP A 128 -0.55 -12.89 -17.35
C ASP A 128 -1.68 -11.95 -16.92
N LEU A 129 -1.32 -10.81 -16.33
CA LEU A 129 -2.29 -9.81 -15.87
C LEU A 129 -3.22 -9.33 -17.01
N ALA A 130 -2.71 -9.33 -18.23
CA ALA A 130 -3.41 -8.89 -19.43
C ALA A 130 -4.65 -9.72 -19.76
N SER A 131 -4.77 -10.96 -19.26
CA SER A 131 -5.93 -11.83 -19.50
C SER A 131 -7.06 -11.67 -18.49
N LEU A 132 -6.97 -10.69 -17.57
CA LEU A 132 -8.00 -10.46 -16.55
C LEU A 132 -9.43 -10.37 -17.16
N SER A 133 -10.40 -10.85 -16.40
CA SER A 133 -11.77 -11.12 -16.85
C SER A 133 -12.85 -10.43 -16.01
N THR A 134 -12.52 -9.86 -14.84
CA THR A 134 -13.43 -9.01 -14.07
C THR A 134 -13.90 -7.88 -14.97
N ARG A 135 -15.19 -7.85 -15.31
CA ARG A 135 -15.74 -6.92 -16.31
C ARG A 135 -16.30 -5.68 -15.65
N ALA A 136 -16.20 -4.55 -16.35
CA ALA A 136 -16.92 -3.33 -16.04
C ALA A 136 -17.73 -2.91 -17.27
N GLU A 137 -19.04 -2.79 -17.12
CA GLU A 137 -19.97 -2.46 -18.20
C GLU A 137 -20.63 -1.10 -17.92
N PRO A 138 -20.74 -0.20 -18.92
CA PRO A 138 -21.32 1.12 -18.70
C PRO A 138 -22.82 1.04 -18.41
N ARG A 139 -23.29 1.84 -17.44
CA ARG A 139 -24.69 2.00 -17.06
C ARG A 139 -24.99 3.48 -16.78
N GLY A 140 -25.28 4.23 -17.85
CA GLY A 140 -25.43 5.68 -17.75
C GLY A 140 -24.07 6.32 -17.44
N ASP A 141 -24.02 7.10 -16.35
CA ASP A 141 -22.78 7.74 -15.86
C ASP A 141 -21.96 6.81 -14.93
N ASP A 142 -22.50 5.63 -14.62
CA ASP A 142 -21.90 4.63 -13.73
C ASP A 142 -21.39 3.41 -14.51
N TRP A 143 -20.72 2.51 -13.79
CA TRP A 143 -20.23 1.23 -14.27
C TRP A 143 -20.71 0.10 -13.38
N VAL A 144 -21.11 -1.02 -13.97
CA VAL A 144 -21.45 -2.25 -13.23
C VAL A 144 -20.29 -3.21 -13.32
N ILE A 145 -19.74 -3.60 -12.18
CA ILE A 145 -18.56 -4.45 -12.07
C ILE A 145 -18.97 -5.84 -11.60
N ASN A 146 -18.47 -6.85 -12.32
CA ASN A 146 -18.70 -8.25 -12.00
C ASN A 146 -17.42 -9.07 -12.19
N GLY A 147 -17.06 -9.89 -11.19
CA GLY A 147 -15.90 -10.76 -11.28
C GLY A 147 -15.30 -11.11 -9.93
N GLN A 148 -14.03 -11.51 -9.95
CA GLN A 148 -13.32 -11.96 -8.78
C GLN A 148 -11.85 -11.55 -8.84
N LYS A 149 -11.36 -11.02 -7.73
CA LYS A 149 -9.93 -10.86 -7.44
C LYS A 149 -9.46 -11.85 -6.38
N VAL A 150 -8.18 -12.15 -6.38
CA VAL A 150 -7.53 -13.06 -5.43
C VAL A 150 -6.14 -12.52 -5.06
N TRP A 151 -5.62 -12.96 -3.92
CA TRP A 151 -4.37 -12.46 -3.35
C TRP A 151 -4.41 -10.96 -3.02
N THR A 152 -5.60 -10.41 -2.81
CA THR A 152 -5.76 -8.98 -2.48
C THR A 152 -5.36 -8.79 -1.03
N SER A 153 -4.16 -8.25 -0.81
CA SER A 153 -3.60 -8.00 0.51
C SER A 153 -4.51 -7.10 1.33
N LEU A 154 -4.85 -7.55 2.54
CA LEU A 154 -5.58 -6.80 3.57
C LEU A 154 -6.92 -6.23 3.12
N ALA A 155 -7.58 -6.85 2.13
CA ALA A 155 -8.88 -6.40 1.63
C ALA A 155 -9.92 -6.26 2.75
N GLN A 156 -9.87 -7.14 3.75
CA GLN A 156 -10.78 -7.15 4.90
C GLN A 156 -10.60 -5.94 5.84
N TYR A 157 -9.47 -5.25 5.75
CA TYR A 157 -9.19 -4.03 6.50
C TYR A 157 -9.28 -2.78 5.64
N SER A 158 -9.52 -2.93 4.34
CA SER A 158 -9.37 -1.84 3.38
C SER A 158 -10.69 -1.15 3.09
N GLN A 159 -10.69 0.18 3.11
CA GLN A 159 -11.87 1.01 2.80
C GLN A 159 -12.00 1.26 1.30
N ARG A 160 -10.90 1.13 0.55
CA ARG A 160 -10.84 1.40 -0.89
C ARG A 160 -10.01 0.36 -1.61
N CYS A 161 -10.31 0.16 -2.90
CA CYS A 161 -9.56 -0.71 -3.78
C CYS A 161 -9.22 0.00 -5.10
N VAL A 162 -7.94 0.01 -5.47
CA VAL A 162 -7.52 0.28 -6.85
C VAL A 162 -7.74 -1.01 -7.65
N LEU A 163 -8.80 -1.05 -8.45
CA LEU A 163 -9.31 -2.24 -9.11
C LEU A 163 -9.06 -2.16 -10.63
N LEU A 164 -8.49 -3.22 -11.21
CA LEU A 164 -8.43 -3.38 -12.67
C LEU A 164 -9.59 -4.23 -13.19
N THR A 165 -10.20 -3.76 -14.27
CA THR A 165 -11.34 -4.41 -14.90
C THR A 165 -11.19 -4.43 -16.43
N ARG A 166 -11.99 -5.28 -17.07
CA ARG A 166 -12.13 -5.47 -18.50
C ARG A 166 -13.30 -4.63 -19.01
N THR A 167 -13.04 -3.69 -19.90
CA THR A 167 -14.06 -2.91 -20.61
C THR A 167 -14.04 -3.15 -22.13
N ALA A 168 -12.94 -3.69 -22.66
CA ALA A 168 -12.80 -4.11 -24.06
C ALA A 168 -11.71 -5.20 -24.24
N PRO A 169 -11.56 -5.84 -25.40
CA PRO A 169 -10.50 -6.83 -25.63
C PRO A 169 -9.07 -6.26 -25.57
N GLY A 170 -8.10 -7.10 -25.18
CA GLY A 170 -6.67 -6.78 -25.21
C GLY A 170 -6.20 -5.78 -24.15
N HIS A 171 -4.92 -5.38 -24.20
CA HIS A 171 -4.34 -4.44 -23.21
C HIS A 171 -5.09 -3.11 -23.15
N GLY A 172 -5.46 -2.56 -24.31
CA GLY A 172 -6.20 -1.29 -24.41
C GLY A 172 -7.66 -1.36 -23.96
N GLY A 173 -8.11 -2.52 -23.47
CA GLY A 173 -9.45 -2.68 -22.91
C GLY A 173 -9.45 -2.97 -21.41
N ILE A 174 -8.37 -2.63 -20.72
CA ILE A 174 -8.28 -2.66 -19.26
C ILE A 174 -8.56 -1.25 -18.73
N THR A 175 -9.45 -1.12 -17.76
CA THR A 175 -9.80 0.15 -17.11
C THR A 175 -9.67 0.01 -15.60
N ALA A 176 -9.16 1.07 -14.96
CA ALA A 176 -8.96 1.11 -13.52
C ALA A 176 -10.02 1.95 -12.82
N PHE A 177 -10.43 1.51 -11.63
CA PHE A 177 -11.40 2.21 -10.78
C PHE A 177 -10.88 2.28 -9.34
N PHE A 178 -11.28 3.33 -8.62
CA PHE A 178 -11.08 3.49 -7.18
C PHE A 178 -12.40 3.20 -6.44
N VAL A 179 -12.56 1.93 -6.05
CA VAL A 179 -13.82 1.37 -5.57
C VAL A 179 -13.93 1.45 -4.05
N ASP A 180 -15.09 1.86 -3.54
CA ASP A 180 -15.41 1.80 -2.11
C ASP A 180 -15.74 0.36 -1.71
N MET A 181 -15.00 -0.20 -0.75
CA MET A 181 -15.08 -1.63 -0.41
C MET A 181 -16.36 -2.02 0.35
N ASP A 182 -17.13 -1.05 0.81
CA ASP A 182 -18.46 -1.22 1.41
C ASP A 182 -19.61 -1.09 0.39
N THR A 183 -19.31 -0.91 -0.90
CA THR A 183 -20.31 -0.87 -1.96
C THR A 183 -21.11 -2.19 -1.98
N PRO A 184 -22.46 -2.15 -2.00
CA PRO A 184 -23.28 -3.36 -2.10
C PRO A 184 -22.86 -4.25 -3.28
N GLY A 185 -22.80 -5.57 -3.04
CA GLY A 185 -22.35 -6.56 -4.02
C GLY A 185 -20.87 -6.94 -3.88
N ILE A 186 -20.09 -6.24 -3.06
CA ILE A 186 -18.71 -6.63 -2.72
C ILE A 186 -18.74 -7.63 -1.57
N THR A 187 -18.07 -8.77 -1.75
CA THR A 187 -17.82 -9.76 -0.68
C THR A 187 -16.33 -10.02 -0.56
N VAL A 188 -15.78 -9.81 0.63
CA VAL A 188 -14.38 -10.11 0.95
C VAL A 188 -14.30 -11.44 1.71
N ARG A 189 -13.44 -12.36 1.24
CA ARG A 189 -13.19 -13.66 1.86
C ARG A 189 -11.69 -13.84 2.15
N PRO A 190 -11.25 -13.69 3.42
CA PRO A 190 -9.86 -13.94 3.79
C PRO A 190 -9.40 -15.37 3.45
N LEU A 191 -8.13 -15.48 3.10
CA LEU A 191 -7.45 -16.73 2.73
C LEU A 191 -6.46 -17.12 3.81
N ARG A 192 -6.58 -18.36 4.30
CA ARG A 192 -5.61 -18.96 5.24
C ARG A 192 -4.31 -19.28 4.51
N THR A 193 -3.23 -18.55 4.82
CA THR A 193 -1.90 -18.84 4.24
C THR A 193 -1.16 -19.95 5.01
N MET A 194 -0.11 -20.49 4.40
CA MET A 194 0.73 -21.54 4.99
C MET A 194 1.38 -21.12 6.32
N HIS A 195 1.68 -19.83 6.49
CA HIS A 195 2.26 -19.29 7.71
C HIS A 195 1.20 -18.94 8.77
N GLY A 196 -0.07 -19.26 8.51
CA GLY A 196 -1.16 -19.11 9.49
C GLY A 196 -1.64 -17.68 9.69
N ILE A 197 -1.37 -16.78 8.74
CA ILE A 197 -1.81 -15.38 8.76
C ILE A 197 -2.77 -15.15 7.59
N ASP A 198 -3.93 -14.57 7.85
CA ASP A 198 -4.99 -14.38 6.86
C ASP A 198 -4.88 -13.00 6.19
N GLU A 199 -3.68 -12.69 5.71
CA GLU A 199 -3.32 -11.36 5.18
C GLU A 199 -3.76 -11.12 3.73
N PHE A 200 -4.24 -12.15 3.03
CA PHE A 200 -4.78 -12.05 1.68
C PHE A 200 -6.26 -12.40 1.68
N ALA A 201 -6.98 -11.90 0.68
CA ALA A 201 -8.38 -12.25 0.46
C ALA A 201 -8.68 -12.53 -1.02
N GLU A 202 -9.76 -13.28 -1.23
CA GLU A 202 -10.56 -13.17 -2.44
C GLU A 202 -11.56 -12.03 -2.27
N VAL A 203 -11.81 -11.31 -3.36
CA VAL A 203 -12.82 -10.24 -3.41
C VAL A 203 -13.75 -10.52 -4.58
N PHE A 204 -15.03 -10.71 -4.29
CA PHE A 204 -16.07 -10.97 -5.28
C PHE A 204 -16.87 -9.69 -5.53
N PHE A 205 -17.18 -9.44 -6.79
CA PHE A 205 -18.00 -8.32 -7.24
C PHE A 205 -19.21 -8.90 -7.97
N ASP A 206 -20.41 -8.69 -7.42
CA ASP A 206 -21.70 -9.10 -7.98
C ASP A 206 -22.58 -7.87 -8.19
N ASP A 207 -22.75 -7.46 -9.45
CA ASP A 207 -23.49 -6.26 -9.86
C ASP A 207 -23.13 -4.96 -9.09
N VAL A 208 -21.85 -4.79 -8.77
CA VAL A 208 -21.33 -3.64 -8.02
C VAL A 208 -21.39 -2.39 -8.87
N VAL A 209 -22.15 -1.38 -8.44
CA VAL A 209 -22.27 -0.09 -9.16
C VAL A 209 -21.20 0.88 -8.68
N VAL A 210 -20.35 1.33 -9.60
CA VAL A 210 -19.26 2.28 -9.34
C VAL A 210 -19.47 3.53 -10.17
N PRO A 211 -19.50 4.74 -9.57
CA PRO A 211 -19.62 5.98 -10.32
C PRO A 211 -18.48 6.19 -11.31
N GLY A 212 -18.76 6.74 -12.49
CA GLY A 212 -17.72 7.09 -13.47
C GLY A 212 -16.68 8.08 -12.91
N SER A 213 -17.05 8.88 -11.91
CA SER A 213 -16.13 9.79 -11.19
C SER A 213 -15.06 9.07 -10.36
N ARG A 214 -15.21 7.75 -10.14
CA ARG A 214 -14.21 6.89 -9.49
C ARG A 214 -13.24 6.23 -10.48
N MET A 215 -13.36 6.50 -11.78
CA MET A 215 -12.42 5.99 -12.78
C MET A 215 -11.05 6.63 -12.62
N LEU A 216 -10.00 5.82 -12.78
CA LEU A 216 -8.62 6.28 -12.78
C LEU A 216 -8.12 6.30 -14.24
N GLY A 217 -7.82 7.49 -14.75
CA GLY A 217 -7.57 7.72 -16.17
C GLY A 217 -8.86 7.69 -16.99
N ARG A 218 -8.78 7.14 -18.20
CA ARG A 218 -9.91 6.96 -19.13
C ARG A 218 -10.12 5.48 -19.42
N PRO A 219 -11.24 5.08 -20.06
CA PRO A 219 -11.44 3.71 -20.50
C PRO A 219 -10.26 3.23 -21.36
N GLY A 220 -9.64 2.11 -20.98
CA GLY A 220 -8.48 1.53 -21.66
C GLY A 220 -7.10 1.95 -21.12
N ASP A 221 -7.02 2.96 -20.26
CA ASP A 221 -5.74 3.43 -19.69
C ASP A 221 -5.23 2.50 -18.56
N GLY A 222 -6.02 1.51 -18.11
CA GLY A 222 -5.71 0.67 -16.96
C GLY A 222 -4.47 -0.21 -17.12
N TRP A 223 -4.11 -0.60 -18.35
CA TRP A 223 -2.84 -1.30 -18.59
C TRP A 223 -1.64 -0.38 -18.37
N GLN A 224 -1.69 0.86 -18.87
CA GLN A 224 -0.64 1.85 -18.65
C GLN A 224 -0.50 2.16 -17.16
N LEU A 225 -1.63 2.37 -16.48
CA LEU A 225 -1.65 2.57 -15.03
C LEU A 225 -0.98 1.42 -14.28
N ALA A 226 -1.28 0.17 -14.64
CA ALA A 226 -0.62 -0.99 -14.03
C ALA A 226 0.90 -0.97 -14.27
N MET A 227 1.33 -0.65 -15.49
CA MET A 227 2.77 -0.56 -15.82
C MET A 227 3.48 0.59 -15.10
N ASP A 228 2.79 1.67 -14.75
CA ASP A 228 3.34 2.80 -13.99
C ASP A 228 3.33 2.53 -12.46
N LEU A 229 2.36 1.76 -11.98
CA LEU A 229 2.23 1.36 -10.58
C LEU A 229 3.30 0.32 -10.20
N LEU A 230 3.46 -0.76 -10.97
CA LEU A 230 4.31 -1.90 -10.62
C LEU A 230 5.80 -1.56 -10.36
N PRO A 231 6.44 -0.57 -11.02
CA PRO A 231 7.78 -0.12 -10.66
C PRO A 231 7.90 0.36 -9.21
N HIS A 232 6.84 0.92 -8.62
CA HIS A 232 6.84 1.35 -7.23
C HIS A 232 6.91 0.14 -6.27
N GLU A 233 6.19 -0.94 -6.57
CA GLU A 233 6.29 -2.22 -5.83
C GLU A 233 7.72 -2.78 -5.82
N ARG A 234 8.48 -2.54 -6.91
CA ARG A 234 9.84 -3.05 -7.09
C ARG A 234 10.94 -2.10 -6.60
N SER A 235 10.58 -0.87 -6.21
CA SER A 235 11.52 0.17 -5.81
C SER A 235 11.43 0.43 -4.31
N THR A 236 10.61 1.39 -3.87
CA THR A 236 10.58 1.81 -2.46
C THR A 236 10.09 0.71 -1.53
N CYS A 237 9.09 -0.08 -1.95
CA CYS A 237 8.63 -1.21 -1.15
C CYS A 237 9.73 -2.26 -0.94
N PHE A 238 10.55 -2.49 -1.97
CA PHE A 238 11.67 -3.42 -1.89
C PHE A 238 12.81 -2.85 -1.01
N TRP A 239 13.06 -1.54 -1.09
CA TRP A 239 14.01 -0.84 -0.22
C TRP A 239 13.71 -1.04 1.27
N HIS A 240 12.46 -0.85 1.69
CA HIS A 240 12.08 -1.04 3.11
C HIS A 240 12.32 -2.48 3.59
N ARG A 241 12.05 -3.48 2.74
CA ARG A 241 12.35 -4.89 3.06
C ARG A 241 13.86 -5.13 3.18
N ILE A 242 14.66 -4.57 2.27
CA ILE A 242 16.12 -4.68 2.34
C ILE A 242 16.64 -4.08 3.64
N ALA A 243 16.23 -2.87 3.99
CA ALA A 243 16.65 -2.20 5.22
C ALA A 243 16.27 -3.01 6.47
N HIS A 244 15.05 -3.55 6.51
CA HIS A 244 14.61 -4.43 7.59
C HIS A 244 15.48 -5.68 7.73
N LEU A 245 15.84 -6.32 6.61
CA LEU A 245 16.69 -7.52 6.63
C LEU A 245 18.13 -7.23 7.06
N PHE A 246 18.71 -6.10 6.63
CA PHE A 246 20.05 -5.69 7.08
C PHE A 246 20.06 -5.43 8.59
N GLU A 247 19.09 -4.68 9.11
CA GLU A 247 18.97 -4.45 10.56
C GLU A 247 18.86 -5.76 11.36
N ARG A 248 18.10 -6.74 10.84
CA ARG A 248 17.99 -8.06 11.47
C ARG A 248 19.31 -8.82 11.46
N LEU A 249 20.07 -8.74 10.35
CA LEU A 249 21.39 -9.34 10.26
C LEU A 249 22.36 -8.68 11.24
N ASP A 250 22.38 -7.35 11.32
CA ASP A 250 23.26 -6.61 12.22
C ASP A 250 22.96 -6.96 13.69
N ARG A 251 21.69 -7.00 14.07
CA ARG A 251 21.30 -7.46 15.42
C ARG A 251 21.71 -8.91 15.72
N LEU A 252 21.64 -9.79 14.73
CA LEU A 252 22.10 -11.17 14.89
C LEU A 252 23.62 -11.21 15.11
N ILE A 253 24.39 -10.42 14.34
CA ILE A 253 25.84 -10.31 14.50
C ILE A 253 26.19 -9.76 15.89
N ASP A 254 25.51 -8.70 16.34
CA ASP A 254 25.74 -8.10 17.66
C ASP A 254 25.38 -9.04 18.82
N ALA A 255 24.40 -9.91 18.62
CA ALA A 255 23.98 -10.91 19.59
C ALA A 255 24.88 -12.16 19.60
N MET A 256 25.77 -12.34 18.62
CA MET A 256 26.70 -13.47 18.61
C MET A 256 27.74 -13.31 19.73
N PRO A 257 27.91 -14.30 20.62
CA PRO A 257 28.99 -14.27 21.59
C PRO A 257 30.34 -14.25 20.86
N ASN A 258 31.26 -13.39 21.28
CA ASN A 258 32.60 -13.27 20.71
C ASN A 258 33.28 -14.66 20.61
N ALA A 259 33.48 -15.13 19.38
CA ALA A 259 34.07 -16.43 19.09
C ALA A 259 35.56 -16.55 19.52
N ASP A 260 36.20 -15.44 19.92
CA ASP A 260 37.60 -15.38 20.34
C ASP A 260 37.86 -15.83 21.78
N ALA A 261 36.83 -16.16 22.57
CA ALA A 261 37.01 -16.58 23.97
C ALA A 261 37.17 -18.11 24.17
N SER A 262 37.11 -18.93 23.12
CA SER A 262 37.06 -20.40 23.27
C SER A 262 37.88 -21.22 22.26
N LEU A 263 38.90 -20.64 21.63
CA LEU A 263 39.88 -21.44 20.89
C LEU A 263 41.04 -21.80 21.84
N PRO A 264 41.17 -23.07 22.28
CA PRO A 264 42.38 -23.50 22.97
C PRO A 264 43.58 -23.38 22.02
N ALA A 265 44.68 -22.84 22.55
CA ALA A 265 45.96 -22.65 21.86
C ALA A 265 46.59 -23.97 21.40
#